data_AF-A0A382UPT9-F1
#
_entry.id   AF-A0A382UPT9-F1
#
_cell.length_a   1.000
_cell.length_b   1.000
_cell.length_c   1.000
_cell.angle_alpha   90.00
_cell.angle_beta   90.00
_cell.angle_gamma   90.00
#
_symmetry.space_group_name_H-M   'P 1'
#
loop_
_entity.id
_entity.type
_entity.pdbx_description
1 polymer ?
#
loop_
_entity_poly.entity_id
_entity_poly.type
_entity_poly.pdbx_seq_one_letter_code
_entity_poly.pdbx_strand_id
1 'polypeptide(L)'
;MTVEITTLEQPIDAMYLIHKALRGEADRTVELARSLEDGNSLQPFKLAFTAWATAIMYHAEKEVGTEMTKSVDDTRKAAADDPVERVKWALLAQEDEEYAALLEGVMDVMTVLEEDIGATSVILRTQQHLYGQAIALRVAQEDHLETEEAMVIPLLRENLSPACQLEVVGALLVDQDADDPHWVIEWISQDLTPKENELLLELESQIKQAQPVA
;
A
#
# COMPACT_ATOMS: atom_id res chain seq x y z
N MET A 1 9.34 -9.35 -11.64
CA MET A 1 8.22 -9.35 -12.59
C MET A 1 7.02 -9.94 -11.87
N THR A 2 6.11 -9.09 -11.43
CA THR A 2 4.78 -9.50 -11.00
C THR A 2 4.02 -10.03 -12.21
N VAL A 3 3.25 -11.10 -12.02
CA VAL A 3 2.43 -11.70 -13.09
C VAL A 3 1.35 -10.70 -13.49
N GLU A 4 1.07 -10.58 -14.80
CA GLU A 4 0.00 -9.71 -15.29
C GLU A 4 -1.37 -10.21 -14.78
N ILE A 5 -2.11 -9.32 -14.11
CA ILE A 5 -3.47 -9.61 -13.63
C ILE A 5 -4.42 -9.44 -14.80
N THR A 6 -4.99 -10.54 -15.27
CA THR A 6 -5.84 -10.55 -16.47
C THR A 6 -7.33 -10.45 -16.17
N THR A 7 -7.73 -10.67 -14.91
CA THR A 7 -9.12 -10.63 -14.45
C THR A 7 -9.19 -10.26 -12.96
N LEU A 8 -10.26 -9.56 -12.57
CA LEU A 8 -10.68 -9.41 -11.18
C LEU A 8 -11.93 -10.29 -11.00
N GLU A 9 -11.84 -11.36 -10.21
CA GLU A 9 -12.98 -12.27 -9.97
C GLU A 9 -14.00 -11.64 -9.03
N GLN A 10 -13.53 -10.85 -8.06
CA GLN A 10 -14.35 -10.07 -7.14
C GLN A 10 -13.80 -8.65 -6.98
N PRO A 11 -14.61 -7.67 -6.57
CA PRO A 11 -14.14 -6.28 -6.41
C PRO A 11 -12.89 -6.16 -5.54
N ILE A 12 -12.79 -6.94 -4.45
CA ILE A 12 -11.64 -6.91 -3.53
C ILE A 12 -10.31 -7.29 -4.20
N ASP A 13 -10.33 -7.97 -5.35
CA ASP A 13 -9.12 -8.35 -6.09
C ASP A 13 -8.36 -7.14 -6.65
N ALA A 14 -8.99 -5.96 -6.67
CA ALA A 14 -8.33 -4.71 -7.00
C ALA A 14 -7.16 -4.39 -6.07
N MET A 15 -7.16 -4.92 -4.84
CA MET A 15 -6.03 -4.84 -3.92
C MET A 15 -4.72 -5.29 -4.58
N TYR A 16 -4.74 -6.36 -5.39
CA TYR A 16 -3.54 -6.84 -6.08
C TYR A 16 -3.01 -5.82 -7.11
N LEU A 17 -3.87 -4.97 -7.69
CA LEU A 17 -3.44 -3.87 -8.56
C LEU A 17 -2.77 -2.75 -7.74
N ILE A 18 -3.33 -2.42 -6.58
CA ILE A 18 -2.75 -1.45 -5.63
C ILE A 18 -1.38 -1.94 -5.16
N HIS A 19 -1.28 -3.20 -4.73
CA HIS A 19 -0.03 -3.82 -4.25
C HIS A 19 1.03 -3.87 -5.34
N LYS A 20 0.63 -4.11 -6.60
CA LYS A 20 1.54 -4.06 -7.74
C LYS A 20 2.13 -2.65 -7.91
N ALA A 21 1.32 -1.61 -7.80
CA ALA A 21 1.79 -0.22 -7.85
C ALA A 21 2.71 0.13 -6.68
N LEU A 22 2.37 -0.29 -5.45
CA LEU A 22 3.22 -0.10 -4.26
C LEU A 22 4.59 -0.76 -4.44
N ARG A 23 4.64 -1.98 -4.98
CA ARG A 23 5.91 -2.66 -5.28
C ARG A 23 6.71 -1.94 -6.38
N GLY A 24 6.03 -1.44 -7.42
CA GLY A 24 6.65 -0.69 -8.51
C GLY A 24 7.27 0.65 -8.05
N GLU A 25 6.57 1.41 -7.23
CA GLU A 25 7.06 2.66 -6.64
C GLU A 25 8.26 2.42 -5.71
N ALA A 26 8.18 1.37 -4.88
CA ALA A 26 9.27 1.00 -4.02
C ALA A 26 10.51 0.51 -4.81
N ASP A 27 10.33 -0.26 -5.88
CA ASP A 27 11.43 -0.71 -6.77
C ASP A 27 12.15 0.51 -7.36
N ARG A 28 11.41 1.49 -7.88
CA ARG A 28 11.97 2.74 -8.41
C ARG A 28 12.75 3.51 -7.34
N THR A 29 12.16 3.66 -6.16
CA THR A 29 12.76 4.46 -5.08
C THR A 29 14.04 3.82 -4.56
N VAL A 30 14.04 2.50 -4.36
CA VAL A 30 15.22 1.73 -3.94
C VAL A 30 16.34 1.82 -5.00
N GLU A 31 16.00 1.71 -6.28
CA GLU A 31 17.00 1.84 -7.35
C GLU A 31 17.59 3.26 -7.42
N LEU A 32 16.78 4.29 -7.15
CA LEU A 32 17.28 5.67 -7.02
C LEU A 32 18.27 5.79 -5.87
N ALA A 33 18.00 5.22 -4.69
CA ALA A 33 18.96 5.22 -3.58
C ALA A 33 20.25 4.47 -3.94
N ARG A 34 20.11 3.31 -4.61
CA ARG A 34 21.24 2.47 -5.04
C ARG A 34 22.17 3.18 -6.02
N SER A 35 21.60 3.97 -6.94
CA SER A 35 22.33 4.64 -8.03
C SER A 35 22.84 6.04 -7.65
N LEU A 36 22.70 6.46 -6.39
CA LEU A 36 23.30 7.70 -5.91
C LEU A 36 24.83 7.61 -5.92
N GLU A 37 25.47 8.62 -6.52
CA GLU A 37 26.92 8.81 -6.54
C GLU A 37 27.30 10.14 -5.86
N ASP A 38 28.58 10.31 -5.56
CA ASP A 38 29.10 11.51 -4.89
C ASP A 38 28.82 12.75 -5.76
N GLY A 39 28.14 13.75 -5.18
CA GLY A 39 27.75 14.97 -5.88
C GLY A 39 26.42 14.89 -6.65
N ASN A 40 25.74 13.74 -6.67
CA ASN A 40 24.38 13.66 -7.22
C ASN A 40 23.40 14.51 -6.42
N SER A 41 22.38 15.00 -7.12
CA SER A 41 21.22 15.63 -6.47
C SER A 41 20.38 14.56 -5.79
N LEU A 42 19.96 14.81 -4.55
CA LEU A 42 18.96 13.98 -3.86
C LEU A 42 17.53 14.21 -4.35
N GLN A 43 17.28 15.24 -5.15
CA GLN A 43 15.91 15.62 -5.53
C GLN A 43 15.12 14.48 -6.19
N PRO A 44 15.68 13.69 -7.13
CA PRO A 44 14.97 12.55 -7.70
C PRO A 44 14.55 11.52 -6.64
N PHE A 45 15.47 11.18 -5.72
CA PHE A 45 15.16 10.26 -4.63
C PHE A 45 14.09 10.84 -3.69
N LYS A 46 14.21 12.11 -3.30
CA LYS A 46 13.24 12.76 -2.40
C LYS A 46 11.84 12.75 -3.00
N LEU A 47 11.70 13.06 -4.27
CA LEU A 47 10.39 13.04 -4.95
C LEU A 47 9.79 11.63 -4.99
N ALA A 48 10.59 10.63 -5.37
CA ALA A 48 10.14 9.24 -5.40
C ALA A 48 9.79 8.72 -4.00
N PHE A 49 10.63 8.99 -3.01
CA PHE A 49 10.38 8.63 -1.62
C PHE A 49 9.14 9.32 -1.05
N THR A 50 8.90 10.60 -1.35
CA THR A 50 7.66 11.27 -0.94
C THR A 50 6.44 10.62 -1.57
N ALA A 51 6.47 10.31 -2.87
CA ALA A 51 5.38 9.59 -3.53
C ALA A 51 5.15 8.21 -2.88
N TRP A 52 6.21 7.45 -2.64
CA TRP A 52 6.16 6.15 -1.98
C TRP A 52 5.58 6.23 -0.57
N ALA A 53 6.12 7.13 0.27
CA ALA A 53 5.66 7.32 1.64
C ALA A 53 4.19 7.77 1.69
N THR A 54 3.77 8.68 0.80
CA THR A 54 2.37 9.08 0.69
C THR A 54 1.48 7.90 0.31
N ALA A 55 1.84 7.13 -0.71
CA ALA A 55 1.03 6.01 -1.17
C ALA A 55 0.89 4.91 -0.11
N ILE A 56 1.99 4.49 0.51
CA ILE A 56 1.97 3.40 1.51
C ILE A 56 1.27 3.82 2.80
N MET A 57 1.45 5.06 3.26
CA MET A 57 0.78 5.56 4.47
C MET A 57 -0.71 5.76 4.22
N TYR A 58 -1.09 6.28 3.05
CA TYR A 58 -2.49 6.40 2.66
C TYR A 58 -3.18 5.04 2.61
N HIS A 59 -2.55 4.06 1.95
CA HIS A 59 -3.05 2.68 1.84
C HIS A 59 -3.33 2.09 3.22
N ALA A 60 -2.29 2.05 4.07
CA ALA A 60 -2.40 1.42 5.37
C ALA A 60 -3.33 2.19 6.33
N GLU A 61 -3.42 3.52 6.25
CA GLU A 61 -4.38 4.29 7.05
C GLU A 61 -5.84 3.98 6.65
N LYS A 62 -6.13 3.86 5.36
CA LYS A 62 -7.48 3.52 4.88
C LYS A 62 -7.88 2.09 5.25
N GLU A 63 -6.95 1.16 5.35
CA GLU A 63 -7.24 -0.22 5.81
C GLU A 63 -7.63 -0.28 7.29
N VAL A 64 -6.98 0.55 8.12
CA VAL A 64 -7.28 0.68 9.56
C VAL A 64 -8.56 1.51 9.81
N GLY A 65 -8.94 2.39 8.88
CA GLY A 65 -10.05 3.34 9.03
C GLY A 65 -11.39 2.96 8.39
N THR A 66 -11.47 1.87 7.61
CA THR A 66 -12.65 1.53 6.79
C THR A 66 -13.62 0.52 7.43
N GLU A 67 -14.75 0.26 6.74
CA GLU A 67 -15.65 -0.88 7.03
C GLU A 67 -14.92 -2.24 7.03
N MET A 68 -13.69 -2.31 6.48
CA MET A 68 -12.78 -3.45 6.58
C MET A 68 -12.51 -3.80 8.06
N THR A 69 -12.11 -2.82 8.87
CA THR A 69 -11.84 -3.01 10.31
C THR A 69 -13.10 -3.36 11.10
N LYS A 70 -14.25 -2.77 10.76
CA LYS A 70 -15.54 -3.06 11.43
C LYS A 70 -16.07 -4.45 11.11
N SER A 71 -16.00 -4.87 9.85
CA SER A 71 -16.42 -6.21 9.41
C SER A 71 -15.51 -7.32 9.94
N VAL A 72 -14.20 -7.04 10.03
CA VAL A 72 -13.21 -7.84 10.75
C VAL A 72 -13.60 -7.96 12.23
N ASP A 73 -13.89 -6.86 12.92
CA ASP A 73 -14.25 -6.86 14.34
C ASP A 73 -15.58 -7.58 14.65
N ASP A 74 -16.57 -7.47 13.77
CA ASP A 74 -17.86 -8.15 13.95
C ASP A 74 -17.76 -9.65 13.66
N THR A 75 -16.97 -10.06 12.66
CA THR A 75 -16.63 -11.48 12.42
C THR A 75 -15.80 -12.05 13.59
N ARG A 76 -14.85 -11.27 14.12
CA ARG A 76 -14.04 -11.60 15.31
C ARG A 76 -14.90 -11.88 16.53
N LYS A 77 -15.95 -11.07 16.78
CA LYS A 77 -16.89 -11.30 17.90
C LYS A 77 -17.74 -12.55 17.70
N ALA A 78 -18.13 -12.85 16.47
CA ALA A 78 -18.92 -14.04 16.16
C ALA A 78 -18.11 -15.36 16.25
N ALA A 79 -16.79 -15.29 16.04
CA ALA A 79 -15.91 -16.46 15.94
C ALA A 79 -15.10 -16.79 17.22
N ALA A 80 -15.36 -16.10 18.34
CA ALA A 80 -14.56 -16.19 19.57
C ALA A 80 -14.43 -17.60 20.21
N ASP A 81 -15.32 -18.54 19.86
CA ASP A 81 -15.34 -19.90 20.40
C ASP A 81 -14.65 -20.96 19.50
N ASP A 82 -14.16 -20.61 18.30
CA ASP A 82 -13.42 -21.53 17.43
C ASP A 82 -11.89 -21.33 17.57
N PRO A 83 -11.12 -22.37 17.99
CA PRO A 83 -9.67 -22.30 18.10
C PRO A 83 -8.94 -21.93 16.80
N VAL A 84 -9.46 -22.31 15.64
CA VAL A 84 -8.86 -22.01 14.32
C VAL A 84 -9.05 -20.53 14.00
N GLU A 85 -10.25 -20.01 14.24
CA GLU A 85 -10.55 -18.60 14.05
C GLU A 85 -9.75 -17.73 15.03
N ARG A 86 -9.57 -18.16 16.28
CA ARG A 86 -8.69 -17.46 17.24
C ARG A 86 -7.25 -17.31 16.75
N VAL A 87 -6.73 -18.29 16.02
CA VAL A 87 -5.39 -18.21 15.42
C VAL A 87 -5.38 -17.26 14.23
N LYS A 88 -6.43 -17.27 13.38
CA LYS A 88 -6.58 -16.29 12.28
C LYS A 88 -6.63 -14.85 12.80
N TRP A 89 -7.41 -14.58 13.85
CA TRP A 89 -7.51 -13.24 14.44
C TRP A 89 -6.27 -12.81 15.21
N ALA A 90 -5.51 -13.77 15.78
CA ALA A 90 -4.22 -13.46 16.38
C ALA A 90 -3.17 -13.07 15.33
N LEU A 91 -3.27 -13.58 14.10
CA LEU A 91 -2.44 -13.11 12.99
C LEU A 91 -2.89 -11.75 12.46
N LEU A 92 -4.17 -11.39 12.52
CA LEU A 92 -4.60 -10.03 12.14
C LEU A 92 -4.14 -8.96 13.14
N ALA A 93 -3.89 -9.32 14.41
CA ALA A 93 -3.20 -8.42 15.34
C ALA A 93 -1.74 -8.14 14.94
N GLN A 94 -1.16 -8.91 14.01
CA GLN A 94 0.15 -8.66 13.42
C GLN A 94 0.13 -7.46 12.45
N GLU A 95 -1.03 -7.12 11.86
CA GLU A 95 -1.16 -5.93 10.99
C GLU A 95 -0.87 -4.63 11.75
N ASP A 96 -1.23 -4.54 13.04
CA ASP A 96 -0.92 -3.36 13.86
C ASP A 96 0.60 -3.20 14.07
N GLU A 97 1.32 -4.32 14.21
CA GLU A 97 2.79 -4.34 14.34
C GLU A 97 3.47 -4.04 13.00
N GLU A 98 2.95 -4.58 11.90
CA GLU A 98 3.43 -4.33 10.54
C GLU A 98 3.21 -2.87 10.13
N TYR A 99 2.04 -2.30 10.42
CA TYR A 99 1.77 -0.87 10.23
C TYR A 99 2.75 0.02 11.01
N ALA A 100 3.02 -0.33 12.27
CA ALA A 100 4.01 0.39 13.07
C ALA A 100 5.41 0.32 12.45
N ALA A 101 5.79 -0.85 11.90
CA ALA A 101 7.06 -1.03 11.19
C ALA A 101 7.13 -0.20 9.89
N LEU A 102 6.02 -0.06 9.15
CA LEU A 102 5.97 0.84 7.98
C LEU A 102 6.19 2.30 8.38
N LEU A 103 5.53 2.75 9.45
CA LEU A 103 5.69 4.11 9.97
C LEU A 103 7.13 4.36 10.44
N GLU A 104 7.70 3.43 11.20
CA GLU A 104 9.10 3.49 11.66
C GLU A 104 10.06 3.54 10.47
N GLY A 105 9.88 2.68 9.45
CA GLY A 105 10.72 2.67 8.26
C GLY A 105 10.66 3.97 7.45
N VAL A 106 9.49 4.61 7.33
CA VAL A 106 9.36 5.94 6.71
C VAL A 106 10.13 6.99 7.52
N MET A 107 10.00 6.97 8.85
CA MET A 107 10.70 7.89 9.74
C MET A 107 12.23 7.71 9.68
N ASP A 108 12.71 6.47 9.59
CA ASP A 108 14.13 6.17 9.49
C ASP A 108 14.75 6.72 8.19
N VAL A 109 14.06 6.56 7.05
CA VAL A 109 14.51 7.16 5.78
C VAL A 109 14.51 8.69 5.85
N MET A 110 13.47 9.30 6.43
CA MET A 110 13.42 10.75 6.63
C MET A 110 14.58 11.25 7.50
N THR A 111 14.89 10.54 8.58
CA THR A 111 15.99 10.87 9.50
C THR A 111 17.32 10.90 8.75
N VAL A 112 17.59 9.93 7.86
CA VAL A 112 18.81 9.94 7.04
C VAL A 112 18.83 11.14 6.07
N LEU A 113 17.69 11.48 5.47
CA LEU A 113 17.60 12.62 4.55
C LEU A 113 17.83 13.97 5.24
N GLU A 114 17.33 14.13 6.46
CA GLU A 114 17.35 15.41 7.20
C GLU A 114 18.61 15.58 8.05
N GLU A 115 19.01 14.54 8.79
CA GLU A 115 20.09 14.63 9.76
C GLU A 115 21.45 14.27 9.16
N ASP A 116 21.53 13.13 8.47
CA ASP A 116 22.80 12.64 7.95
C ASP A 116 23.23 13.40 6.70
N ILE A 117 22.30 13.57 5.74
CA ILE A 117 22.61 14.22 4.47
C ILE A 117 22.28 15.71 4.52
N GLY A 118 21.21 16.13 5.20
CA GLY A 118 20.85 17.55 5.30
C GLY A 118 21.91 18.41 5.99
N ALA A 119 22.70 17.82 6.90
CA ALA A 119 23.83 18.48 7.56
C ALA A 119 25.16 18.34 6.82
N THR A 120 25.23 17.51 5.76
CA THR A 120 26.48 17.20 5.05
C THR A 120 26.29 17.21 3.52
N SER A 121 27.24 16.68 2.77
CA SER A 121 27.11 16.41 1.33
C SER A 121 26.84 14.93 1.13
N VAL A 122 26.17 14.55 0.02
CA VAL A 122 26.03 13.14 -0.36
C VAL A 122 27.43 12.54 -0.53
N ILE A 123 27.79 11.64 0.38
CA ILE A 123 29.04 10.87 0.37
C ILE A 123 28.72 9.38 0.45
N LEU A 124 29.67 8.53 0.06
CA LEU A 124 29.51 7.07 0.08
C LEU A 124 28.86 6.51 1.36
N ARG A 125 29.25 7.00 2.54
CA ARG A 125 28.68 6.54 3.82
C ARG A 125 27.18 6.84 3.92
N THR A 126 26.77 8.05 3.60
CA THR A 126 25.37 8.47 3.72
C THR A 126 24.50 7.88 2.60
N GLN A 127 25.09 7.62 1.42
CA GLN A 127 24.45 6.84 0.35
C GLN A 127 24.15 5.41 0.80
N GLN A 128 25.16 4.73 1.37
CA GLN A 128 25.00 3.36 1.87
C GLN A 128 23.96 3.30 2.99
N HIS A 129 23.94 4.29 3.88
CA HIS A 129 22.94 4.37 4.94
C HIS A 129 21.53 4.56 4.35
N LEU A 130 21.35 5.53 3.44
CA LEU A 130 20.06 5.81 2.81
C LEU A 130 19.54 4.58 2.04
N TYR A 131 20.40 3.92 1.28
CA TYR A 131 20.07 2.69 0.57
C TYR A 131 19.66 1.58 1.55
N GLY A 132 20.40 1.42 2.67
CA GLY A 132 20.05 0.46 3.72
C GLY A 132 18.65 0.71 4.29
N GLN A 133 18.30 1.96 4.59
CA GLN A 133 16.98 2.30 5.12
C GLN A 133 15.86 2.13 4.08
N ALA A 134 16.11 2.51 2.82
CA ALA A 134 15.15 2.29 1.74
C ALA A 134 14.87 0.79 1.52
N ILE A 135 15.88 -0.07 1.65
CA ILE A 135 15.70 -1.53 1.61
C ILE A 135 14.92 -2.02 2.83
N ALA A 136 15.22 -1.54 4.04
CA ALA A 136 14.49 -1.92 5.24
C ALA A 136 12.99 -1.59 5.14
N LEU A 137 12.65 -0.38 4.67
CA LEU A 137 11.26 0.00 4.41
C LEU A 137 10.61 -0.88 3.33
N ARG A 138 11.35 -1.25 2.27
CA ARG A 138 10.81 -2.17 1.25
C ARG A 138 10.52 -3.54 1.84
N VAL A 139 11.39 -4.06 2.72
CA VAL A 139 11.14 -5.35 3.38
C VAL A 139 9.88 -5.27 4.23
N ALA A 140 9.73 -4.22 5.05
CA ALA A 140 8.53 -4.03 5.86
C ALA A 140 7.27 -3.91 5.00
N GLN A 141 7.32 -3.19 3.86
CA GLN A 141 6.22 -3.17 2.89
C GLN A 141 5.90 -4.56 2.35
N GLU A 142 6.91 -5.33 1.93
CA GLU A 142 6.65 -6.63 1.33
C GLU A 142 6.05 -7.60 2.36
N ASP A 143 6.52 -7.58 3.61
CA ASP A 143 5.96 -8.39 4.69
C ASP A 143 4.47 -8.04 4.93
N HIS A 144 4.14 -6.75 4.99
CA HIS A 144 2.76 -6.25 5.12
C HIS A 144 1.87 -6.73 3.96
N LEU A 145 2.31 -6.51 2.72
CA LEU A 145 1.54 -6.91 1.53
C LEU A 145 1.40 -8.43 1.40
N GLU A 146 2.43 -9.21 1.76
CA GLU A 146 2.36 -10.68 1.75
C GLU A 146 1.35 -11.20 2.78
N THR A 147 1.30 -10.61 3.98
CA THR A 147 0.29 -10.91 5.00
C THR A 147 -1.12 -10.66 4.45
N GLU A 148 -1.34 -9.51 3.82
CA GLU A 148 -2.64 -9.16 3.23
C GLU A 148 -3.07 -10.12 2.14
N GLU A 149 -2.16 -10.40 1.20
CA GLU A 149 -2.43 -11.27 0.05
C GLU A 149 -2.69 -12.72 0.46
N ALA A 150 -1.99 -13.20 1.49
CA ALA A 150 -2.12 -14.57 1.96
C ALA A 150 -3.33 -14.78 2.88
N MET A 151 -3.79 -13.75 3.57
CA MET A 151 -4.75 -13.91 4.67
C MET A 151 -5.94 -12.96 4.62
N VAL A 152 -5.66 -11.67 4.53
CA VAL A 152 -6.67 -10.60 4.70
C VAL A 152 -7.60 -10.58 3.50
N ILE A 153 -7.04 -10.51 2.29
CA ILE A 153 -7.81 -10.49 1.04
C ILE A 153 -8.69 -11.74 0.92
N PRO A 154 -8.20 -12.98 1.13
CA PRO A 154 -9.04 -14.16 1.16
C PRO A 154 -10.18 -14.09 2.19
N LEU A 155 -9.90 -13.59 3.41
CA LEU A 155 -10.91 -13.47 4.45
C LEU A 155 -12.01 -12.47 4.06
N LEU A 156 -11.65 -11.32 3.49
CA LEU A 156 -12.61 -10.34 3.00
C LEU A 156 -13.41 -10.90 1.81
N ARG A 157 -12.75 -11.62 0.91
CA ARG A 157 -13.39 -12.28 -0.24
C ARG A 157 -14.47 -13.28 0.20
N GLU A 158 -14.23 -14.03 1.28
CA GLU A 158 -15.16 -15.04 1.80
C GLU A 158 -16.31 -14.42 2.62
N ASN A 159 -16.06 -13.32 3.33
CA ASN A 159 -17.00 -12.79 4.34
C ASN A 159 -17.76 -11.53 3.91
N LEU A 160 -17.28 -10.79 2.90
CA LEU A 160 -17.94 -9.60 2.40
C LEU A 160 -18.75 -9.88 1.13
N SER A 161 -19.94 -9.29 1.06
CA SER A 161 -20.70 -9.27 -0.19
C SER A 161 -19.97 -8.45 -1.25
N PRO A 162 -20.15 -8.74 -2.56
CA PRO A 162 -19.53 -7.94 -3.62
C PRO A 162 -19.84 -6.44 -3.53
N ALA A 163 -21.01 -6.05 -3.04
CA ALA A 163 -21.36 -4.64 -2.82
C ALA A 163 -20.50 -4.00 -1.72
N CYS A 164 -20.33 -4.69 -0.59
CA CYS A 164 -19.46 -4.22 0.50
C CYS A 164 -17.99 -4.19 0.07
N GLN A 165 -17.53 -5.17 -0.71
CA GLN A 165 -16.16 -5.15 -1.27
C GLN A 165 -15.95 -3.94 -2.18
N LEU A 166 -16.95 -3.58 -2.99
CA LEU A 166 -16.89 -2.41 -3.85
C LEU A 166 -16.83 -1.10 -3.04
N GLU A 167 -17.50 -1.04 -1.89
CA GLU A 167 -17.40 0.09 -0.96
C GLU A 167 -16.00 0.20 -0.34
N VAL A 168 -15.42 -0.91 0.12
CA VAL A 168 -14.05 -0.96 0.66
C VAL A 168 -13.04 -0.50 -0.39
N VAL A 169 -13.08 -1.10 -1.57
CA VAL A 169 -12.16 -0.74 -2.65
C VAL A 169 -12.41 0.67 -3.17
N GLY A 170 -13.66 1.13 -3.19
CA GLY A 170 -14.00 2.52 -3.52
C GLY A 170 -13.36 3.52 -2.56
N ALA A 171 -13.34 3.21 -1.25
CA ALA A 171 -12.70 4.05 -0.25
C ALA A 171 -11.15 4.05 -0.35
N LEU A 172 -10.56 2.98 -0.88
CA LEU A 172 -9.13 2.92 -1.17
C LEU A 172 -8.78 3.69 -2.45
N LEU A 173 -9.57 3.53 -3.52
CA LEU A 173 -9.26 4.13 -4.83
C LEU A 173 -9.65 5.61 -4.96
N VAL A 174 -10.57 6.11 -4.13
CA VAL A 174 -11.08 7.48 -4.25
C VAL A 174 -10.90 8.22 -2.93
N ASP A 175 -9.98 9.18 -2.93
CA ASP A 175 -9.69 10.01 -1.77
C ASP A 175 -10.56 11.27 -1.75
N GLN A 176 -11.74 11.18 -1.11
CA GLN A 176 -12.70 12.29 -1.05
C GLN A 176 -12.16 13.53 -0.35
N ASP A 177 -11.10 13.39 0.45
CA ASP A 177 -10.51 14.47 1.24
C ASP A 177 -9.36 15.19 0.51
N ALA A 178 -8.89 14.67 -0.62
CA ALA A 178 -7.83 15.25 -1.43
C ALA A 178 -8.35 16.31 -2.42
N ASP A 179 -7.46 17.23 -2.83
CA ASP A 179 -7.75 18.21 -3.89
C ASP A 179 -8.09 17.54 -5.24
N ASP A 180 -7.44 16.40 -5.52
CA ASP A 180 -7.78 15.52 -6.62
C ASP A 180 -8.21 14.14 -6.09
N PRO A 181 -9.51 13.83 -6.05
CA PRO A 181 -9.99 12.57 -5.50
C PRO A 181 -9.55 11.31 -6.25
N HIS A 182 -9.07 11.44 -7.50
CA HIS A 182 -8.66 10.30 -8.32
C HIS A 182 -7.14 10.12 -8.35
N TRP A 183 -6.39 10.85 -7.52
CA TRP A 183 -4.94 10.80 -7.49
C TRP A 183 -4.40 9.37 -7.32
N VAL A 184 -5.09 8.53 -6.54
CA VAL A 184 -4.71 7.13 -6.29
C VAL A 184 -4.82 6.31 -7.58
N ILE A 185 -5.91 6.46 -8.33
CA ILE A 185 -6.11 5.77 -9.61
C ILE A 185 -5.07 6.22 -10.63
N GLU A 186 -4.81 7.52 -10.72
CA GLU A 186 -3.77 8.06 -11.60
C GLU A 186 -2.39 7.54 -11.23
N TRP A 187 -2.07 7.47 -9.93
CA TRP A 187 -0.82 6.92 -9.43
C TRP A 187 -0.68 5.42 -9.75
N ILE A 188 -1.67 4.59 -9.42
CA ILE A 188 -1.66 3.14 -9.72
C ILE A 188 -1.44 2.89 -11.20
N SER A 189 -2.10 3.67 -12.07
CA SER A 189 -2.08 3.44 -13.51
C SER A 189 -0.69 3.48 -14.15
N GLN A 190 0.27 4.14 -13.50
CA GLN A 190 1.66 4.28 -13.94
C GLN A 190 2.42 2.95 -13.89
N ASP A 191 2.00 2.04 -13.02
CA ASP A 191 2.63 0.73 -12.77
C ASP A 191 1.87 -0.46 -13.37
N LEU A 192 0.72 -0.19 -13.97
CA LEU A 192 -0.13 -1.18 -14.59
C LEU A 192 0.12 -1.31 -16.09
N THR A 193 -0.03 -2.53 -16.59
CA THR A 193 -0.12 -2.79 -18.04
C THR A 193 -1.39 -2.16 -18.62
N PRO A 194 -1.47 -1.99 -19.96
CA PRO A 194 -2.71 -1.53 -20.58
C PRO A 194 -3.93 -2.38 -20.22
N LYS A 195 -3.76 -3.70 -20.08
CA LYS A 195 -4.84 -4.61 -19.73
C LYS A 195 -5.31 -4.44 -18.29
N GLU A 196 -4.38 -4.30 -17.36
CA GLU A 196 -4.70 -4.03 -15.94
C GLU A 196 -5.35 -2.65 -15.76
N ASN A 197 -4.92 -1.66 -16.54
CA ASN A 197 -5.57 -0.35 -16.57
C ASN A 197 -7.02 -0.41 -17.07
N GLU A 198 -7.35 -1.29 -18.02
CA GLU A 198 -8.75 -1.53 -18.40
C GLU A 198 -9.57 -2.06 -17.21
N LEU A 199 -9.02 -3.00 -16.42
CA LEU A 199 -9.69 -3.54 -15.24
C LEU A 199 -9.93 -2.46 -14.17
N LEU A 200 -8.92 -1.61 -13.93
CA LEU A 200 -9.03 -0.50 -12.97
C LEU A 200 -10.14 0.50 -13.37
N LEU A 201 -10.20 0.86 -14.65
CA LEU A 201 -11.23 1.78 -15.17
C LEU A 201 -12.64 1.18 -15.16
N GLU A 202 -12.76 -0.13 -15.44
CA GLU A 202 -14.04 -0.84 -15.32
C GLU A 202 -14.53 -0.82 -13.87
N LEU A 203 -13.63 -1.02 -12.91
CA LEU A 203 -13.96 -0.99 -11.49
C LEU A 203 -14.35 0.41 -11.00
N GLU A 204 -13.61 1.44 -11.42
CA GLU A 204 -13.94 2.84 -11.15
C GLU A 204 -15.36 3.19 -11.63
N SER A 205 -15.73 2.72 -12.83
CA SER A 205 -17.08 2.88 -13.38
C SER A 205 -18.15 2.20 -12.51
N GLN A 206 -17.86 1.01 -11.97
CA GLN A 206 -18.76 0.32 -11.04
C GLN A 206 -18.93 1.08 -9.72
N ILE A 207 -17.83 1.61 -9.16
CA ILE A 207 -17.86 2.43 -7.94
C ILE A 207 -18.74 3.66 -8.16
N LYS A 208 -18.58 4.37 -9.28
CA LYS A 208 -19.40 5.54 -9.64
C LYS A 208 -20.88 5.22 -9.80
N GLN A 209 -21.23 4.01 -10.25
CA GLN A 209 -22.62 3.57 -10.40
C GLN A 209 -23.25 3.14 -9.07
N ALA A 210 -22.43 2.65 -8.12
CA ALA A 210 -22.88 2.20 -6.81
C ALA A 210 -23.09 3.35 -5.81
N GLN A 211 -22.38 4.47 -5.98
CA GLN A 211 -22.60 5.66 -5.16
C GLN A 211 -23.91 6.35 -5.55
N PRO A 212 -24.85 6.59 -4.62
CA PRO A 212 -26.07 7.31 -4.93
C PRO A 212 -25.72 8.74 -5.36
N VAL A 213 -26.26 9.17 -6.51
CA VAL A 213 -26.24 10.58 -6.93
C VAL A 213 -26.84 11.41 -5.80
N ALA A 214 -26.02 12.26 -5.18
CA ALA A 214 -26.43 13.21 -4.17
C ALA A 214 -27.48 14.21 -4.71
#